data_AF-A0A6P0LZP2-F1
#
_entry.id   AF-A0A6P0LZP2-F1
#
_cell.length_a   1.000
_cell.length_b   1.000
_cell.length_c   1.000
_cell.angle_alpha   90.00
_cell.angle_beta   90.00
_cell.angle_gamma   90.00
#
_symmetry.space_group_name_H-M   'P 1'
#
loop_
_entity.id
_entity.type
_entity.pdbx_description
1 polymer ?
#
loop_
_entity_poly.entity_id
_entity_poly.type
_entity_poly.pdbx_seq_one_letter_code
_entity_poly.pdbx_strand_id
1 'polypeptide(L)'
;MPATVDEQALKSAIKSLINSSQVKSEAVLEIAGALGNQKITSDYWHRLFDGQGAQHALSQNLYTPQFVRLITLRAMVIPETLPEFLDWLNIKGGRQRPDNNQVISLQFQEAIGSQLPPEQLARGIKLILPKLLARQITPEAVHWLLAARHSAWKHYRKQFINDVQADLEVISSLNRLSNQWSYNSESNSFRCGDKIWNKLINFWRLIRRRHRHSEPYYQPLAKLFEWLREYFLSAYFYQVGFGEVPKEIFNKAFTNSRKSVQYAFGLPIKQRMNRQEQISKQYSGILNFIRGNIEFVCIIIGLSLLSLTITYTLMVIITTQSPKPTPEPNTGMTEEQKKSVAVENFKTTSQSIQTIVQELVNDSELKPKLLQNHKKFPNKPKQPHKPEDQVAIVIKEILGNTDLQYAGVIKHESENSNIEKDKEKWVEAIYAYQKNKNQKLNKELKVDGIIHYLPGQSNSTYEHLKNDTKQHLIKKLDNQTKK
;
A
#
# COMPACT_ATOMS: atom_id res chain seq x y z
N MET A 1 -38.82 30.66 -35.46
CA MET A 1 -38.83 30.80 -33.99
C MET A 1 -37.93 29.72 -33.41
N PRO A 2 -36.99 30.03 -32.51
CA PRO A 2 -36.17 29.01 -31.87
C PRO A 2 -37.07 28.17 -30.94
N ALA A 3 -37.10 26.84 -31.14
CA ALA A 3 -37.86 25.92 -30.28
C ALA A 3 -37.62 26.23 -28.80
N THR A 4 -38.66 26.75 -28.15
CA THR A 4 -38.69 27.08 -26.73
C THR A 4 -38.63 25.77 -25.96
N VAL A 5 -37.64 25.63 -25.10
CA VAL A 5 -37.51 24.48 -24.19
C VAL A 5 -38.74 24.47 -23.29
N ASP A 6 -39.54 23.39 -23.34
CA ASP A 6 -40.70 23.24 -22.47
C ASP A 6 -40.23 22.80 -21.06
N GLU A 7 -39.91 23.79 -20.23
CA GLU A 7 -39.49 23.58 -18.85
C GLU A 7 -40.50 22.77 -18.04
N GLN A 8 -41.80 22.96 -18.30
CA GLN A 8 -42.86 22.29 -17.57
C GLN A 8 -42.96 20.80 -17.96
N ALA A 9 -42.77 20.48 -19.24
CA ALA A 9 -42.64 19.10 -19.71
C ALA A 9 -41.45 18.41 -19.03
N LEU A 10 -40.28 19.05 -18.98
CA LEU A 10 -39.08 18.48 -18.34
C LEU A 10 -39.25 18.28 -16.83
N LYS A 11 -39.85 19.25 -16.12
CA LYS A 11 -40.18 19.07 -14.68
C LYS A 11 -41.13 17.90 -14.46
N SER A 12 -42.14 17.76 -15.32
CA SER A 12 -43.13 16.68 -15.23
C SER A 12 -42.51 15.32 -15.53
N ALA A 13 -41.62 15.25 -16.53
CA ALA A 13 -40.86 14.05 -16.86
C ALA A 13 -39.99 13.59 -15.68
N ILE A 14 -39.20 14.50 -15.10
CA ILE A 14 -38.36 14.19 -13.92
C ILE A 14 -39.23 13.68 -12.77
N LYS A 15 -40.31 14.40 -12.41
CA LYS A 15 -41.24 13.98 -11.34
C LYS A 15 -41.82 12.60 -11.60
N SER A 16 -42.23 12.32 -12.84
CA SER A 16 -42.78 11.03 -13.22
C SER A 16 -41.77 9.90 -13.01
N LEU A 17 -40.49 10.13 -13.35
CA LEU A 17 -39.44 9.12 -13.20
C LEU A 17 -39.04 8.87 -11.73
N ILE A 18 -38.97 9.92 -10.90
CA ILE A 18 -38.49 9.77 -9.53
C ILE A 18 -39.58 9.26 -8.56
N ASN A 19 -40.86 9.58 -8.82
CA ASN A 19 -41.96 9.23 -7.92
C ASN A 19 -42.58 7.86 -8.24
N SER A 20 -42.48 7.39 -9.49
CA SER A 20 -43.07 6.12 -9.90
C SER A 20 -42.19 4.93 -9.54
N SER A 21 -42.81 3.81 -9.20
CA SER A 21 -42.13 2.51 -9.11
C SER A 21 -41.84 1.91 -10.49
N GLN A 22 -42.63 2.26 -11.50
CA GLN A 22 -42.47 1.85 -12.89
C GLN A 22 -42.01 3.02 -13.76
N VAL A 23 -40.93 2.81 -14.53
CA VAL A 23 -40.40 3.81 -15.45
C VAL A 23 -41.35 3.96 -16.65
N LYS A 24 -41.76 5.20 -16.92
CA LYS A 24 -42.50 5.57 -18.12
C LYS A 24 -41.52 5.96 -19.23
N SER A 25 -41.54 5.23 -20.34
CA SER A 25 -40.57 5.42 -21.43
C SER A 25 -40.68 6.81 -22.05
N GLU A 26 -41.89 7.36 -22.13
CA GLU A 26 -42.16 8.69 -22.68
C GLU A 26 -41.42 9.77 -21.88
N ALA A 27 -41.36 9.65 -20.55
CA ALA A 27 -40.65 10.59 -19.69
C ALA A 27 -39.12 10.49 -19.86
N VAL A 28 -38.59 9.32 -20.20
CA VAL A 28 -37.15 9.17 -20.49
C VAL A 28 -36.82 9.78 -21.85
N LEU A 29 -37.67 9.55 -22.86
CA LEU A 29 -37.51 10.11 -24.21
C LEU A 29 -37.58 11.63 -24.22
N GLU A 30 -38.43 12.25 -23.40
CA GLU A 30 -38.48 13.71 -23.23
C GLU A 30 -37.13 14.26 -22.76
N ILE A 31 -36.52 13.64 -21.75
CA ILE A 31 -35.20 14.03 -21.24
C ILE A 31 -34.10 13.75 -22.28
N ALA A 32 -34.14 12.60 -22.94
CA ALA A 32 -33.17 12.23 -23.97
C ALA A 32 -33.21 13.19 -25.17
N GLY A 33 -34.40 13.59 -25.62
CA GLY A 33 -34.59 14.58 -26.68
C GLY A 33 -34.04 15.95 -26.29
N ALA A 34 -34.27 16.37 -25.04
CA ALA A 34 -33.74 17.62 -24.51
C ALA A 34 -32.20 17.63 -24.39
N LEU A 35 -31.56 16.49 -24.08
CA LEU A 35 -30.10 16.38 -24.05
C LEU A 35 -29.44 16.68 -25.41
N GLY A 36 -30.14 16.43 -26.53
CA GLY A 36 -29.66 16.79 -27.87
C GLY A 36 -29.80 18.28 -28.22
N ASN A 37 -30.47 19.08 -27.39
CA ASN A 37 -30.71 20.49 -27.66
C ASN A 37 -29.58 21.36 -27.10
N GLN A 38 -28.72 21.88 -27.98
CA GLN A 38 -27.57 22.73 -27.64
C GLN A 38 -27.92 24.02 -26.89
N LYS A 39 -29.20 24.45 -26.88
CA LYS A 39 -29.64 25.63 -26.10
C LYS A 39 -29.81 25.33 -24.62
N ILE A 40 -29.94 24.05 -24.24
CA ILE A 40 -30.07 23.64 -22.86
C ILE A 40 -28.67 23.50 -22.27
N THR A 41 -28.27 24.48 -21.47
CA THR A 41 -26.95 24.50 -20.84
C THR A 41 -26.88 23.56 -19.63
N SER A 42 -25.65 23.23 -19.19
CA SER A 42 -25.45 22.48 -17.94
C SER A 42 -26.06 23.21 -16.74
N ASP A 43 -25.89 24.54 -16.65
CA ASP A 43 -26.49 25.37 -15.58
C ASP A 43 -28.02 25.32 -15.57
N TYR A 44 -28.65 25.18 -16.73
CA TYR A 44 -30.09 24.98 -16.81
C TYR A 44 -30.49 23.64 -16.18
N TRP A 45 -29.81 22.55 -16.55
CA TRP A 45 -30.06 21.24 -15.93
C TRP A 45 -29.83 21.26 -14.42
N HIS A 46 -28.76 21.90 -13.95
CA HIS A 46 -28.51 22.08 -12.52
C HIS A 46 -29.70 22.75 -11.81
N ARG A 47 -30.15 23.91 -12.30
CA ARG A 47 -31.33 24.60 -11.73
C ARG A 47 -32.58 23.74 -11.75
N LEU A 48 -32.78 22.96 -12.80
CA LEU A 48 -33.94 22.08 -12.94
C LEU A 48 -33.96 20.97 -11.87
N PHE A 49 -32.83 20.27 -11.68
CA PHE A 49 -32.71 19.22 -10.66
C PHE A 49 -32.72 19.79 -9.24
N ASP A 50 -32.07 20.93 -9.01
CA ASP A 50 -32.06 21.58 -7.70
C ASP A 50 -33.45 22.08 -7.32
N GLY A 51 -34.24 22.56 -8.28
CA GLY A 51 -35.66 22.87 -8.10
C GLY A 51 -36.54 21.65 -7.80
N GLN A 52 -36.06 20.42 -8.04
CA GLN A 52 -36.71 19.17 -7.57
C GLN A 52 -36.15 18.67 -6.23
N GLY A 53 -35.23 19.41 -5.60
CA GLY A 53 -34.68 19.09 -4.29
C GLY A 53 -33.34 18.36 -4.30
N ALA A 54 -32.64 18.27 -5.44
CA ALA A 54 -31.35 17.56 -5.53
C ALA A 54 -30.29 18.11 -4.55
N GLN A 55 -30.06 19.42 -4.57
CA GLN A 55 -29.11 20.08 -3.65
C GLN A 55 -29.49 19.90 -2.18
N HIS A 56 -30.79 19.87 -1.85
CA HIS A 56 -31.25 19.62 -0.50
C HIS A 56 -30.95 18.19 -0.07
N ALA A 57 -31.23 17.19 -0.92
CA ALA A 57 -30.93 15.79 -0.64
C ALA A 57 -29.43 15.51 -0.45
N LEU A 58 -28.59 16.17 -1.24
CA LEU A 58 -27.13 16.10 -1.14
C LEU A 58 -26.63 16.72 0.18
N SER A 59 -27.01 17.97 0.45
CA SER A 59 -26.54 18.70 1.65
C SER A 59 -27.01 18.10 2.98
N GLN A 60 -28.19 17.46 2.99
CA GLN A 60 -28.79 16.87 4.19
C GLN A 60 -28.60 15.34 4.27
N ASN A 61 -27.91 14.71 3.30
CA ASN A 61 -27.74 13.25 3.23
C ASN A 61 -29.06 12.46 3.32
N LEU A 62 -30.07 12.83 2.52
CA LEU A 62 -31.42 12.25 2.56
C LEU A 62 -31.62 11.12 1.55
N TYR A 63 -31.77 9.88 2.02
CA TYR A 63 -31.81 8.68 1.17
C TYR A 63 -33.21 8.09 0.94
N THR A 64 -34.21 8.92 0.65
CA THR A 64 -35.52 8.36 0.24
C THR A 64 -35.41 7.72 -1.15
N PRO A 65 -36.23 6.72 -1.51
CA PRO A 65 -36.21 6.14 -2.86
C PRO A 65 -36.35 7.18 -3.97
N GLN A 66 -37.16 8.23 -3.73
CA GLN A 66 -37.32 9.36 -4.63
C GLN A 66 -36.00 10.14 -4.82
N PHE A 67 -35.31 10.48 -3.73
CA PHE A 67 -34.04 11.20 -3.81
C PHE A 67 -32.93 10.36 -4.42
N VAL A 68 -32.88 9.06 -4.12
CA VAL A 68 -31.93 8.15 -4.78
C VAL A 68 -32.12 8.16 -6.29
N ARG A 69 -33.37 8.06 -6.78
CA ARG A 69 -33.66 8.16 -8.23
C ARG A 69 -33.32 9.53 -8.79
N LEU A 70 -33.63 10.62 -8.06
CA LEU A 70 -33.34 11.99 -8.49
C LEU A 70 -31.84 12.24 -8.68
N ILE A 71 -31.01 11.90 -7.69
CA ILE A 71 -29.55 12.09 -7.78
C ILE A 71 -28.95 11.15 -8.82
N THR A 72 -29.46 9.92 -8.93
CA THR A 72 -29.04 8.99 -10.00
C THR A 72 -29.32 9.57 -11.38
N LEU A 73 -30.54 10.10 -11.62
CA LEU A 73 -30.91 10.73 -12.89
C LEU A 73 -30.02 11.96 -13.17
N ARG A 74 -29.78 12.80 -12.15
CA ARG A 74 -28.89 13.97 -12.25
C ARG A 74 -27.49 13.56 -12.71
N ALA A 75 -26.92 12.49 -12.16
CA ALA A 75 -25.60 11.99 -12.56
C ALA A 75 -25.55 11.44 -13.99
N MET A 76 -26.67 10.91 -14.49
CA MET A 76 -26.79 10.43 -15.88
C MET A 76 -27.02 11.58 -16.88
N VAL A 77 -27.70 12.65 -16.46
CA VAL A 77 -28.02 13.82 -17.30
C VAL A 77 -26.91 14.87 -17.26
N ILE A 78 -26.22 15.03 -16.13
CA ILE A 78 -25.12 15.99 -15.92
C ILE A 78 -23.85 15.22 -15.50
N PRO A 79 -23.04 14.73 -16.46
CA PRO A 79 -21.86 13.89 -16.24
C PRO A 79 -20.86 14.45 -15.22
N GLU A 80 -20.75 15.78 -15.12
CA GLU A 80 -19.90 16.49 -14.17
C GLU A 80 -20.27 16.21 -12.70
N THR A 81 -21.52 15.82 -12.44
CA THR A 81 -22.04 15.51 -11.10
C THR A 81 -21.87 14.06 -10.69
N LEU A 82 -21.38 13.20 -11.60
CA LEU A 82 -21.18 11.78 -11.33
C LEU A 82 -20.25 11.50 -10.12
N PRO A 83 -19.15 12.24 -9.90
CA PRO A 83 -18.33 12.07 -8.70
C PRO A 83 -19.08 12.38 -7.39
N GLU A 84 -19.87 13.46 -7.38
CA GLU A 84 -20.68 13.87 -6.23
C GLU A 84 -21.74 12.81 -5.90
N PHE A 85 -22.41 12.26 -6.93
CA PHE A 85 -23.33 11.14 -6.75
C PHE A 85 -22.66 9.91 -6.13
N LEU A 86 -21.47 9.53 -6.62
CA LEU A 86 -20.78 8.34 -6.13
C LEU A 86 -20.30 8.48 -4.69
N ASP A 87 -19.87 9.68 -4.30
CA ASP A 87 -19.52 10.00 -2.91
C ASP A 87 -20.77 9.99 -2.01
N TRP A 88 -21.84 10.67 -2.43
CA TRP A 88 -23.10 10.73 -1.71
C TRP A 88 -23.75 9.36 -1.55
N LEU A 89 -23.70 8.48 -2.55
CA LEU A 89 -24.23 7.11 -2.47
C LEU A 89 -23.39 6.23 -1.51
N ASN A 90 -22.25 6.73 -1.03
CA ASN A 90 -21.40 6.12 0.00
C ASN A 90 -20.99 4.69 -0.34
N ILE A 91 -20.44 4.50 -1.55
CA ILE A 91 -20.04 3.18 -2.04
C ILE A 91 -18.83 2.66 -1.25
N LYS A 92 -19.09 1.78 -0.28
CA LYS A 92 -18.07 1.08 0.51
C LYS A 92 -17.70 -0.28 -0.12
N GLY A 93 -16.83 -0.25 -1.13
CA GLY A 93 -15.96 -1.37 -1.51
C GLY A 93 -16.52 -2.73 -1.92
N GLY A 94 -16.47 -2.98 -3.24
CA GLY A 94 -15.87 -4.15 -3.93
C GLY A 94 -16.38 -5.59 -3.70
N ARG A 95 -16.79 -5.96 -2.49
CA ARG A 95 -17.23 -7.34 -2.13
C ARG A 95 -18.49 -7.37 -1.27
N GLN A 96 -18.95 -6.22 -0.80
CA GLN A 96 -20.17 -6.13 0.00
C GLN A 96 -21.39 -6.10 -0.94
N ARG A 97 -22.48 -6.75 -0.51
CA ARG A 97 -23.74 -6.69 -1.24
C ARG A 97 -24.20 -5.23 -1.27
N PRO A 98 -24.75 -4.74 -2.39
CA PRO A 98 -25.28 -3.39 -2.45
C PRO A 98 -26.30 -3.15 -1.34
N ASP A 99 -26.22 -2.00 -0.68
CA ASP A 99 -27.26 -1.59 0.27
C ASP A 99 -28.56 -1.23 -0.47
N ASN A 100 -29.63 -0.96 0.29
CA ASN A 100 -30.94 -0.67 -0.27
C ASN A 100 -30.93 0.54 -1.24
N ASN A 101 -30.17 1.59 -0.93
CA ASN A 101 -30.08 2.79 -1.77
C ASN A 101 -29.34 2.47 -3.07
N GLN A 102 -28.26 1.69 -2.98
CA GLN A 102 -27.53 1.23 -4.15
C GLN A 102 -28.38 0.32 -5.03
N VAL A 103 -29.20 -0.57 -4.45
CA VAL A 103 -30.14 -1.42 -5.20
C VAL A 103 -31.18 -0.56 -5.93
N ILE A 104 -31.78 0.42 -5.26
CA ILE A 104 -32.76 1.34 -5.88
C ILE A 104 -32.10 2.10 -7.04
N SER A 105 -30.89 2.62 -6.85
CA SER A 105 -30.16 3.32 -7.92
C SER A 105 -29.88 2.40 -9.11
N LEU A 106 -29.41 1.18 -8.86
CA LEU A 106 -29.07 0.20 -9.90
C LEU A 106 -30.30 -0.26 -10.70
N GLN A 107 -31.42 -0.56 -10.03
CA GLN A 107 -32.67 -0.91 -10.72
C GLN A 107 -33.17 0.25 -11.59
N PHE A 108 -33.05 1.48 -11.08
CA PHE A 108 -33.44 2.66 -11.83
C PHE A 108 -32.53 2.88 -13.05
N GLN A 109 -31.20 2.72 -12.89
CA GLN A 109 -30.22 2.79 -13.99
C GLN A 109 -30.52 1.77 -15.09
N GLU A 110 -30.83 0.53 -14.73
CA GLU A 110 -31.19 -0.51 -15.71
C GLU A 110 -32.46 -0.15 -16.49
N ALA A 111 -33.45 0.44 -15.82
CA ALA A 111 -34.72 0.77 -16.43
C ALA A 111 -34.66 1.96 -17.42
N ILE A 112 -33.75 2.92 -17.21
CA ILE A 112 -33.65 4.13 -18.06
C ILE A 112 -32.40 4.17 -18.95
N GLY A 113 -31.36 3.43 -18.61
CA GLY A 113 -30.01 3.64 -19.14
C GLY A 113 -29.88 3.42 -20.65
N SER A 114 -30.66 2.50 -21.24
CA SER A 114 -30.64 2.22 -22.68
C SER A 114 -31.32 3.30 -23.53
N GLN A 115 -32.14 4.15 -22.91
CA GLN A 115 -32.90 5.20 -23.59
C GLN A 115 -32.20 6.57 -23.53
N LEU A 116 -31.15 6.71 -22.70
CA LEU A 116 -30.35 7.93 -22.65
C LEU A 116 -29.23 7.93 -23.69
N PRO A 117 -28.78 9.11 -24.15
CA PRO A 117 -27.69 9.23 -25.12
C PRO A 117 -26.40 8.53 -24.63
N PRO A 118 -25.83 7.58 -25.41
CA PRO A 118 -24.63 6.84 -25.02
C PRO A 118 -23.41 7.72 -24.68
N GLU A 119 -23.28 8.81 -25.43
CA GLU A 119 -22.22 9.80 -25.26
C GLU A 119 -22.23 10.47 -23.87
N GLN A 120 -23.41 10.61 -23.25
CA GLN A 120 -23.55 11.21 -21.94
C GLN A 120 -22.94 10.32 -20.84
N LEU A 121 -23.25 9.03 -20.88
CA LEU A 121 -22.70 8.04 -19.94
C LEU A 121 -21.19 7.85 -20.17
N ALA A 122 -20.75 7.80 -21.42
CA ALA A 122 -19.33 7.72 -21.76
C ALA A 122 -18.53 8.95 -21.28
N ARG A 123 -19.09 10.16 -21.43
CA ARG A 123 -18.48 11.40 -20.94
C ARG A 123 -18.30 11.39 -19.43
N GLY A 124 -19.25 10.86 -18.67
CA GLY A 124 -19.14 10.72 -17.22
C GLY A 124 -17.92 9.92 -16.78
N ILE A 125 -17.63 8.80 -17.46
CA ILE A 125 -16.46 7.96 -17.15
C ILE A 125 -15.15 8.73 -17.39
N LYS A 126 -15.06 9.54 -18.46
CA LYS A 126 -13.89 10.37 -18.73
C LYS A 126 -13.63 11.39 -17.61
N LEU A 127 -14.69 11.98 -17.06
CA LEU A 127 -14.59 12.98 -15.97
C LEU A 127 -14.23 12.37 -14.61
N ILE A 128 -14.50 11.08 -14.40
CA ILE A 128 -14.11 10.37 -13.17
C ILE A 128 -12.58 10.22 -13.08
N LEU A 129 -11.89 10.02 -14.19
CA LEU A 129 -10.47 9.64 -14.18
C LEU A 129 -9.56 10.67 -13.49
N PRO A 130 -9.65 11.99 -13.78
CA PRO A 130 -8.91 13.00 -13.01
C PRO A 130 -9.24 12.97 -11.52
N LYS A 131 -10.52 12.77 -11.17
CA LYS A 131 -11.00 12.74 -9.78
C LYS A 131 -10.45 11.53 -9.03
N LEU A 132 -10.39 10.37 -9.69
CA LEU A 132 -9.83 9.13 -9.14
C LEU A 132 -8.33 9.29 -8.86
N LEU A 133 -7.57 9.85 -9.79
CA LEU A 133 -6.14 10.10 -9.63
C LEU A 133 -5.84 11.15 -8.54
N ALA A 134 -6.69 12.17 -8.44
CA ALA A 134 -6.66 13.14 -7.36
C ALA A 134 -7.17 12.60 -6.01
N ARG A 135 -7.59 11.32 -5.95
CA ARG A 135 -8.12 10.65 -4.76
C ARG A 135 -9.38 11.31 -4.17
N GLN A 136 -10.13 12.04 -5.01
CA GLN A 136 -11.44 12.62 -4.66
C GLN A 136 -12.56 11.59 -4.75
N ILE A 137 -12.31 10.49 -5.48
CA ILE A 137 -13.17 9.31 -5.52
C ILE A 137 -12.32 8.06 -5.34
N THR A 138 -12.92 7.04 -4.72
CA THR A 138 -12.24 5.78 -4.45
C THR A 138 -12.27 4.85 -5.68
N PRO A 139 -11.25 3.99 -5.87
CA PRO A 139 -11.32 2.93 -6.88
C PRO A 139 -12.56 2.04 -6.70
N GLU A 140 -13.13 1.98 -5.50
CA GLU A 140 -14.22 1.10 -5.10
C GLU A 140 -15.52 1.56 -5.75
N ALA A 141 -15.77 2.87 -5.66
CA ALA A 141 -16.91 3.52 -6.28
C ALA A 141 -16.84 3.41 -7.80
N VAL A 142 -15.66 3.60 -8.39
CA VAL A 142 -15.48 3.46 -9.85
C VAL A 142 -15.62 1.99 -10.30
N HIS A 143 -15.13 1.03 -9.52
CA HIS A 143 -15.36 -0.38 -9.78
C HIS A 143 -16.85 -0.73 -9.72
N TRP A 144 -17.57 -0.28 -8.68
CA TRP A 144 -19.02 -0.49 -8.57
C TRP A 144 -19.76 0.05 -9.79
N LEU A 145 -19.43 1.28 -10.20
CA LEU A 145 -19.98 1.92 -11.39
C LEU A 145 -19.75 1.07 -12.66
N LEU A 146 -18.55 0.52 -12.85
CA LEU A 146 -18.18 -0.17 -14.09
C LEU A 146 -18.46 -1.69 -14.07
N ALA A 147 -18.80 -2.28 -12.93
CA ALA A 147 -18.91 -3.73 -12.78
C ALA A 147 -20.26 -4.22 -12.22
N ALA A 148 -21.05 -3.37 -11.55
CA ALA A 148 -22.34 -3.79 -10.99
C ALA A 148 -23.29 -4.29 -12.08
N ARG A 149 -24.06 -5.36 -11.78
CA ARG A 149 -24.87 -6.10 -12.77
C ARG A 149 -25.82 -5.21 -13.58
N HIS A 150 -26.45 -4.26 -12.90
CA HIS A 150 -27.51 -3.37 -13.40
C HIS A 150 -27.03 -1.92 -13.61
N SER A 151 -25.72 -1.67 -13.54
CA SER A 151 -25.19 -0.33 -13.79
C SER A 151 -25.26 0.01 -15.27
N ALA A 152 -25.78 1.19 -15.60
CA ALA A 152 -25.81 1.69 -16.98
C ALA A 152 -24.40 1.94 -17.54
N TRP A 153 -23.44 2.30 -16.69
CA TRP A 153 -22.05 2.59 -17.10
C TRP A 153 -21.22 1.34 -17.38
N LYS A 154 -21.65 0.16 -16.92
CA LYS A 154 -20.97 -1.11 -17.18
C LYS A 154 -20.79 -1.38 -18.67
N HIS A 155 -21.72 -0.95 -19.52
CA HIS A 155 -21.66 -1.14 -20.97
C HIS A 155 -20.48 -0.40 -21.63
N TYR A 156 -19.96 0.65 -21.00
CA TYR A 156 -18.85 1.46 -21.50
C TYR A 156 -17.50 1.09 -20.90
N ARG A 157 -17.47 0.13 -19.97
CA ARG A 157 -16.24 -0.35 -19.32
C ARG A 157 -15.18 -0.78 -20.36
N LYS A 158 -15.60 -1.51 -21.40
CA LYS A 158 -14.67 -2.00 -22.44
C LYS A 158 -14.04 -0.84 -23.22
N GLN A 159 -14.84 0.16 -23.57
CA GLN A 159 -14.33 1.37 -24.24
C GLN A 159 -13.32 2.10 -23.35
N PHE A 160 -13.65 2.30 -22.07
CA PHE A 160 -12.73 2.92 -21.11
C PHE A 160 -11.39 2.19 -21.00
N ILE A 161 -11.40 0.86 -20.90
CA ILE A 161 -10.19 0.04 -20.85
C ILE A 161 -9.36 0.21 -22.13
N ASN A 162 -10.02 0.16 -23.29
CA ASN A 162 -9.36 0.31 -24.59
C ASN A 162 -8.75 1.71 -24.75
N ASP A 163 -9.42 2.76 -24.26
CA ASP A 163 -8.91 4.13 -24.31
C ASP A 163 -7.63 4.28 -23.48
N VAL A 164 -7.61 3.67 -22.28
CA VAL A 164 -6.39 3.62 -21.46
C VAL A 164 -5.27 2.85 -22.16
N GLN A 165 -5.56 1.70 -22.75
CA GLN A 165 -4.56 0.91 -23.48
C GLN A 165 -3.98 1.68 -24.67
N ALA A 166 -4.83 2.28 -25.50
CA ALA A 166 -4.41 3.06 -26.66
C ALA A 166 -3.50 4.22 -26.24
N ASP A 167 -3.85 4.94 -25.17
CA ASP A 167 -3.02 6.02 -24.66
C ASP A 167 -1.64 5.52 -24.18
N LEU A 168 -1.60 4.40 -23.46
CA LEU A 168 -0.35 3.79 -23.01
C LEU A 168 0.53 3.28 -24.17
N GLU A 169 -0.07 2.77 -25.25
CA GLU A 169 0.63 2.39 -26.47
C GLU A 169 1.29 3.59 -27.15
N VAL A 170 0.57 4.71 -27.25
CA VAL A 170 1.11 5.98 -27.78
C VAL A 170 2.27 6.48 -26.90
N ILE A 171 2.12 6.46 -25.57
CA ILE A 171 3.21 6.86 -24.65
C ILE A 171 4.44 5.96 -24.83
N SER A 172 4.23 4.65 -24.99
CA SER A 172 5.30 3.68 -25.22
C SER A 172 6.02 3.92 -26.55
N SER A 173 5.29 4.18 -27.64
CA SER A 173 5.87 4.41 -28.97
C SER A 173 6.67 5.73 -29.01
N LEU A 174 6.14 6.81 -28.45
CA LEU A 174 6.81 8.11 -28.35
C LEU A 174 8.15 8.03 -27.62
N ASN A 175 8.21 7.23 -26.55
CA ASN A 175 9.43 7.06 -25.77
C ASN A 175 10.48 6.13 -26.41
N ARG A 176 10.09 5.34 -27.43
CA ARG A 176 11.05 4.56 -28.23
C ARG A 176 11.78 5.43 -29.27
N LEU A 177 11.14 6.50 -29.74
CA LEU A 177 11.61 7.31 -30.87
C LEU A 177 12.41 8.56 -30.47
N SER A 178 12.31 9.04 -29.23
CA SER A 178 12.86 10.36 -28.86
C SER A 178 14.24 10.31 -28.19
N ASN A 179 15.28 10.65 -28.97
CA ASN A 179 16.35 11.56 -28.51
C ASN A 179 15.96 13.04 -28.71
N GLN A 180 14.81 13.30 -29.35
CA GLN A 180 14.26 14.62 -29.63
C GLN A 180 12.79 14.62 -29.17
N TRP A 181 12.48 15.37 -28.13
CA TRP A 181 11.11 15.59 -27.68
C TRP A 181 10.65 16.93 -28.24
N SER A 182 9.72 16.92 -29.19
CA SER A 182 8.85 18.07 -29.48
C SER A 182 7.42 17.56 -29.50
N TYR A 183 6.79 17.52 -28.33
CA TYR A 183 5.36 17.28 -28.24
C TYR A 183 4.64 18.50 -28.83
N ASN A 184 4.23 18.41 -30.10
CA ASN A 184 3.27 19.35 -30.67
C ASN A 184 1.89 18.95 -30.16
N SER A 185 1.34 19.73 -29.24
CA SER A 185 0.04 19.47 -28.58
C SER A 185 -1.17 19.52 -29.53
N GLU A 186 -0.96 19.85 -30.80
CA GLU A 186 -2.04 20.11 -31.76
C GLU A 186 -2.48 18.89 -32.59
N SER A 187 -1.74 17.76 -32.59
CA SER A 187 -2.08 16.61 -33.46
C SER A 187 -2.44 15.29 -32.76
N ASN A 188 -2.22 15.14 -31.45
CA ASN A 188 -2.51 13.89 -30.73
C ASN A 188 -3.10 14.17 -29.33
N SER A 189 -4.43 14.33 -29.24
CA SER A 189 -5.12 14.32 -27.96
C SER A 189 -5.28 12.89 -27.46
N PHE A 190 -4.80 12.60 -26.26
CA PHE A 190 -5.02 11.32 -25.58
C PHE A 190 -6.51 11.08 -25.34
N ARG A 191 -6.98 9.84 -25.52
CA ARG A 191 -8.40 9.48 -25.43
C ARG A 191 -8.97 9.67 -24.03
N CYS A 192 -8.14 9.46 -23.01
CA CYS A 192 -8.45 9.74 -21.60
C CYS A 192 -8.19 11.20 -21.19
N GLY A 193 -7.62 12.02 -22.06
CA GLY A 193 -7.28 13.43 -21.82
C GLY A 193 -5.82 13.65 -21.44
N ASP A 194 -5.20 14.67 -22.01
CA ASP A 194 -3.73 14.84 -21.98
C ASP A 194 -3.16 15.01 -20.58
N LYS A 195 -3.86 15.79 -19.74
CA LYS A 195 -3.43 16.10 -18.37
C LYS A 195 -3.28 14.84 -17.49
N ILE A 196 -3.97 13.75 -17.84
CA ILE A 196 -3.90 12.48 -17.11
C ILE A 196 -2.49 11.90 -17.15
N TRP A 197 -1.82 12.00 -18.30
CA TRP A 197 -0.59 11.27 -18.58
C TRP A 197 0.69 12.09 -18.40
N ASN A 198 0.58 13.40 -18.17
CA ASN A 198 1.73 14.30 -18.02
C ASN A 198 2.79 13.79 -17.03
N LYS A 199 2.37 13.31 -15.85
CA LYS A 199 3.30 12.76 -14.85
C LYS A 199 3.97 11.48 -15.36
N LEU A 200 3.20 10.57 -15.94
CA LEU A 200 3.74 9.33 -16.51
C LEU A 200 4.76 9.63 -17.60
N ILE A 201 4.45 10.54 -18.52
CA ILE A 201 5.34 10.95 -19.62
C ILE A 201 6.63 11.56 -19.07
N ASN A 202 6.53 12.51 -18.13
CA ASN A 202 7.69 13.19 -17.55
C ASN A 202 8.62 12.23 -16.80
N PHE A 203 8.06 11.27 -16.06
CA PHE A 203 8.84 10.31 -15.27
C PHE A 203 9.10 8.98 -16.00
N TRP A 204 8.66 8.82 -17.25
CA TRP A 204 8.68 7.52 -17.95
C TRP A 204 10.08 6.91 -18.01
N ARG A 205 11.10 7.70 -18.42
CA ARG A 205 12.50 7.25 -18.50
C ARG A 205 13.05 6.86 -17.12
N LEU A 206 12.65 7.58 -16.07
CA LEU A 206 13.06 7.29 -14.70
C LEU A 206 12.43 5.99 -14.21
N ILE A 207 11.13 5.78 -14.44
CA ILE A 207 10.42 4.53 -14.11
C ILE A 207 11.08 3.35 -14.86
N ARG A 208 11.40 3.52 -16.15
CA ARG A 208 12.03 2.47 -16.96
C ARG A 208 13.42 2.08 -16.46
N ARG A 209 14.27 3.06 -16.15
CA ARG A 209 15.68 2.82 -15.74
C ARG A 209 15.80 2.42 -14.28
N ARG A 210 15.02 3.03 -13.40
CA ARG A 210 15.05 2.80 -11.95
C ARG A 210 13.85 1.96 -11.57
N HIS A 211 14.05 0.65 -11.55
CA HIS A 211 13.00 -0.35 -11.29
C HIS A 211 12.29 -0.23 -9.92
N ARG A 212 12.66 0.70 -9.04
CA ARG A 212 11.96 1.00 -7.77
C ARG A 212 11.40 2.42 -7.72
N HIS A 213 11.61 3.24 -8.75
CA HIS A 213 10.96 4.53 -8.82
C HIS A 213 9.47 4.31 -9.04
N SER A 214 8.67 5.09 -8.34
CA SER A 214 7.22 5.02 -8.40
C SER A 214 6.64 6.42 -8.45
N GLU A 215 5.48 6.54 -9.09
CA GLU A 215 4.68 7.75 -9.15
C GLU A 215 3.33 7.49 -8.46
N PRO A 216 3.23 7.76 -7.14
CA PRO A 216 2.06 7.43 -6.32
C PRO A 216 0.71 7.99 -6.82
N TYR A 217 0.75 9.01 -7.69
CA TYR A 217 -0.41 9.57 -8.38
C TYR A 217 -1.22 8.50 -9.13
N TYR A 218 -0.58 7.48 -9.70
CA TYR A 218 -1.25 6.42 -10.47
C TYR A 218 -1.66 5.19 -9.65
N GLN A 219 -1.41 5.16 -8.34
CA GLN A 219 -1.82 4.05 -7.46
C GLN A 219 -3.31 3.70 -7.53
N PRO A 220 -4.25 4.68 -7.61
CA PRO A 220 -5.68 4.38 -7.73
C PRO A 220 -6.01 3.52 -8.95
N LEU A 221 -5.31 3.68 -10.07
CA LEU A 221 -5.53 2.87 -11.27
C LEU A 221 -5.10 1.42 -11.10
N ALA A 222 -3.99 1.18 -10.38
CA ALA A 222 -3.54 -0.18 -10.08
C ALA A 222 -4.63 -1.00 -9.37
N LYS A 223 -5.27 -0.37 -8.37
CA LYS A 223 -6.37 -0.95 -7.58
C LYS A 223 -7.67 -1.08 -8.39
N LEU A 224 -8.03 -0.06 -9.17
CA LEU A 224 -9.21 -0.12 -10.02
C LEU A 224 -9.11 -1.31 -11.00
N PHE A 225 -8.00 -1.41 -11.74
CA PHE A 225 -7.82 -2.49 -12.71
C PHE A 225 -7.66 -3.86 -12.06
N GLU A 226 -7.13 -3.95 -10.83
CA GLU A 226 -7.16 -5.18 -10.05
C GLU A 226 -8.60 -5.67 -9.80
N TRP A 227 -9.50 -4.78 -9.37
CA TRP A 227 -10.90 -5.14 -9.11
C TRP A 227 -11.70 -5.41 -10.36
N LEU A 228 -11.42 -4.67 -11.43
CA LEU A 228 -11.96 -4.99 -12.75
C LEU A 228 -11.42 -6.33 -13.29
N ARG A 229 -10.36 -6.90 -12.69
CA ARG A 229 -9.66 -8.11 -13.17
C ARG A 229 -8.93 -7.90 -14.49
N GLU A 230 -8.57 -6.66 -14.81
CA GLU A 230 -7.71 -6.30 -15.93
C GLU A 230 -6.24 -6.41 -15.49
N TYR A 231 -5.79 -7.64 -15.24
CA TYR A 231 -4.52 -7.87 -14.55
C TYR A 231 -3.29 -7.32 -15.29
N PHE A 232 -3.31 -7.29 -16.63
CA PHE A 232 -2.23 -6.71 -17.43
C PHE A 232 -2.06 -5.20 -17.16
N LEU A 233 -3.17 -4.44 -17.17
CA LEU A 233 -3.18 -3.03 -16.81
C LEU A 233 -2.89 -2.81 -15.33
N SER A 234 -3.46 -3.65 -14.46
CA SER A 234 -3.18 -3.61 -13.03
C SER A 234 -1.69 -3.76 -12.75
N ALA A 235 -1.03 -4.75 -13.35
CA ALA A 235 0.41 -4.96 -13.22
C ALA A 235 1.21 -3.76 -13.71
N TYR A 236 0.82 -3.15 -14.84
CA TYR A 236 1.44 -1.92 -15.33
C TYR A 236 1.35 -0.78 -14.31
N PHE A 237 0.15 -0.49 -13.80
CA PHE A 237 -0.03 0.59 -12.84
C PHE A 237 0.50 0.28 -11.44
N TYR A 238 0.64 -0.99 -11.07
CA TYR A 238 1.40 -1.38 -9.88
C TYR A 238 2.89 -1.04 -10.04
N GLN A 239 3.48 -1.37 -11.19
CA GLN A 239 4.86 -1.00 -11.49
C GLN A 239 5.05 0.52 -11.50
N VAL A 240 4.13 1.28 -12.12
CA VAL A 240 4.19 2.74 -12.17
C VAL A 240 3.97 3.35 -10.78
N GLY A 241 2.92 2.95 -10.06
CA GLY A 241 2.47 3.61 -8.82
C GLY A 241 3.14 3.12 -7.55
N PHE A 242 3.69 1.91 -7.54
CA PHE A 242 4.33 1.29 -6.37
C PHE A 242 5.77 0.83 -6.63
N GLY A 243 6.21 0.79 -7.89
CA GLY A 243 7.56 0.33 -8.27
C GLY A 243 7.71 -1.20 -8.30
N GLU A 244 6.71 -1.96 -7.86
CA GLU A 244 6.71 -3.42 -7.87
C GLU A 244 5.28 -3.96 -8.01
N VAL A 245 5.16 -5.18 -8.54
CA VAL A 245 3.87 -5.83 -8.79
C VAL A 245 3.65 -6.99 -7.83
N PRO A 246 2.54 -7.04 -7.08
CA PRO A 246 2.22 -8.20 -6.24
C PRO A 246 2.26 -9.52 -7.04
N LYS A 247 2.83 -10.58 -6.45
CA LYS A 247 3.03 -11.88 -7.11
C LYS A 247 1.75 -12.43 -7.75
N GLU A 248 0.62 -12.33 -7.04
CA GLU A 248 -0.68 -12.79 -7.55
C GLU A 248 -1.13 -12.01 -8.80
N ILE A 249 -0.93 -10.70 -8.81
CA ILE A 249 -1.28 -9.84 -9.95
C ILE A 249 -0.35 -10.14 -11.12
N PHE A 250 0.95 -10.27 -10.87
CA PHE A 250 1.94 -10.62 -11.89
C PHE A 250 1.62 -11.96 -12.56
N ASN A 251 1.35 -13.00 -11.77
CA ASN A 251 1.05 -14.34 -12.29
C ASN A 251 -0.24 -14.37 -13.11
N LYS A 252 -1.26 -13.59 -12.72
CA LYS A 252 -2.51 -13.46 -13.48
C LYS A 252 -2.34 -12.62 -14.75
N ALA A 253 -1.45 -11.63 -14.74
CA ALA A 253 -1.15 -10.78 -15.88
C ALA A 253 -0.28 -11.47 -16.95
N PHE A 254 0.66 -12.32 -16.51
CA PHE A 254 1.64 -12.99 -17.36
C PHE A 254 1.63 -14.50 -17.08
N THR A 255 0.53 -15.15 -17.44
CA THR A 255 0.37 -16.59 -17.28
C THR A 255 1.51 -17.33 -17.96
N ASN A 256 2.02 -18.39 -17.31
CA ASN A 256 3.10 -19.25 -17.82
C ASN A 256 4.48 -18.58 -18.00
N SER A 257 4.67 -17.35 -17.52
CA SER A 257 5.99 -16.73 -17.49
C SER A 257 6.91 -17.38 -16.46
N ARG A 258 8.04 -17.95 -16.91
CA ARG A 258 9.16 -18.33 -16.03
C ARG A 258 10.06 -17.15 -15.64
N LYS A 259 9.90 -15.99 -16.30
CA LYS A 259 10.70 -14.78 -16.07
C LYS A 259 10.07 -13.97 -14.94
N SER A 260 10.91 -13.52 -14.01
CA SER A 260 10.51 -12.61 -12.90
C SER A 260 10.37 -11.13 -13.33
N VAL A 261 10.72 -10.85 -14.59
CA VAL A 261 10.56 -9.54 -15.24
C VAL A 261 9.88 -9.76 -16.58
N GLN A 262 8.82 -9.01 -16.83
CA GLN A 262 8.09 -8.95 -18.09
C GLN A 262 8.05 -7.52 -18.62
N TYR A 263 7.46 -7.29 -19.79
CA TYR A 263 7.30 -5.95 -20.33
C TYR A 263 5.83 -5.65 -20.62
N ALA A 264 5.39 -4.45 -20.26
CA ALA A 264 4.07 -3.93 -20.62
C ALA A 264 4.22 -2.45 -21.00
N PHE A 265 3.70 -2.08 -22.18
CA PHE A 265 3.76 -0.72 -22.73
C PHE A 265 5.16 -0.07 -22.59
N GLY A 266 6.20 -0.83 -22.96
CA GLY A 266 7.59 -0.37 -22.95
C GLY A 266 8.26 -0.27 -21.56
N LEU A 267 7.55 -0.58 -20.47
CA LEU A 267 8.12 -0.61 -19.12
C LEU A 267 8.45 -2.04 -18.66
N PRO A 268 9.56 -2.25 -17.94
CA PRO A 268 9.86 -3.50 -17.28
C PRO A 268 8.94 -3.68 -16.07
N ILE A 269 8.15 -4.74 -16.07
CA ILE A 269 7.22 -5.12 -15.00
C ILE A 269 7.89 -6.17 -14.14
N LYS A 270 8.16 -5.82 -12.88
CA LYS A 270 8.86 -6.70 -11.96
C LYS A 270 7.90 -7.27 -10.92
N GLN A 271 7.92 -8.59 -10.81
CA GLN A 271 7.27 -9.29 -9.73
C GLN A 271 7.92 -8.92 -8.39
N ARG A 272 7.11 -8.57 -7.40
CA ARG A 272 7.50 -8.48 -6.00
C ARG A 272 7.95 -9.87 -5.56
N MET A 273 9.23 -9.97 -5.20
CA MET A 273 9.83 -11.21 -4.71
C MET A 273 9.53 -11.34 -3.23
N ASN A 274 9.12 -12.53 -2.80
CA ASN A 274 9.08 -12.82 -1.36
C ASN A 274 10.52 -12.94 -0.83
N ARG A 275 10.73 -12.71 0.48
CA ARG A 275 12.08 -12.81 1.10
C ARG A 275 12.79 -14.13 0.77
N GLN A 276 12.06 -15.25 0.69
CA GLN A 276 12.59 -16.56 0.31
C GLN A 276 13.08 -16.64 -1.15
N GLU A 277 12.43 -15.95 -2.09
CA GLU A 277 12.87 -15.90 -3.50
C GLU A 277 14.07 -14.97 -3.68
N GLN A 278 14.15 -13.91 -2.87
CA GLN A 278 15.32 -13.03 -2.83
C GLN A 278 16.55 -13.77 -2.29
N ILE A 279 16.35 -14.57 -1.24
CA ILE A 279 17.31 -15.51 -0.67
C ILE A 279 17.71 -16.54 -1.73
N SER A 280 16.77 -17.27 -2.35
CA SER A 280 17.11 -18.31 -3.33
C SER A 280 17.87 -17.77 -4.53
N LYS A 281 17.56 -16.55 -5.01
CA LYS A 281 18.34 -15.88 -6.06
C LYS A 281 19.77 -15.57 -5.61
N GLN A 282 19.95 -15.12 -4.36
CA GLN A 282 21.27 -14.88 -3.78
C GLN A 282 22.08 -16.18 -3.61
N TYR A 283 21.45 -17.25 -3.13
CA TYR A 283 22.08 -18.57 -2.98
C TYR A 283 22.33 -19.27 -4.32
N SER A 284 21.53 -19.00 -5.37
CA SER A 284 21.79 -19.55 -6.71
C SER A 284 23.11 -19.04 -7.29
N GLY A 285 23.49 -17.79 -6.99
CA GLY A 285 24.83 -17.26 -7.33
C GLY A 285 25.95 -17.99 -6.59
N ILE A 286 25.77 -18.25 -5.29
CA ILE A 286 26.73 -18.99 -4.45
C ILE A 286 26.84 -20.45 -4.90
N LEU A 287 25.73 -21.12 -5.20
CA LEU A 287 25.71 -22.50 -5.69
C LEU A 287 26.35 -22.63 -7.07
N ASN A 288 26.12 -21.67 -7.96
CA ASN A 288 26.79 -21.64 -9.27
C ASN A 288 28.29 -21.35 -9.12
N PHE A 289 28.69 -20.51 -8.17
CA PHE A 289 30.10 -20.26 -7.85
C PHE A 289 30.78 -21.50 -7.26
N ILE A 290 30.14 -22.20 -6.32
CA ILE A 290 30.64 -23.46 -5.74
C ILE A 290 30.73 -24.54 -6.82
N ARG A 291 29.71 -24.68 -7.68
CA ARG A 291 29.72 -25.64 -8.79
C ARG A 291 30.84 -25.34 -9.79
N GLY A 292 31.12 -24.06 -10.07
CA GLY A 292 32.19 -23.65 -10.97
C GLY A 292 33.60 -23.74 -10.37
N ASN A 293 33.74 -23.82 -9.04
CA ASN A 293 35.02 -23.81 -8.33
C ASN A 293 35.14 -24.95 -7.32
N ILE A 294 34.53 -26.10 -7.63
CA ILE A 294 34.35 -27.19 -6.66
C ILE A 294 35.69 -27.72 -6.14
N GLU A 295 36.73 -27.75 -6.97
CA GLU A 295 38.08 -28.19 -6.61
C GLU A 295 38.71 -27.30 -5.54
N PHE A 296 38.65 -25.98 -5.71
CA PHE A 296 39.16 -25.02 -4.73
C PHE A 296 38.41 -25.06 -3.40
N VAL A 297 37.09 -25.20 -3.46
CA VAL A 297 36.25 -25.30 -2.25
C VAL A 297 36.58 -26.58 -1.47
N CYS A 298 36.79 -27.71 -2.15
CA CYS A 298 37.19 -28.97 -1.53
C CYS A 298 38.58 -28.87 -0.86
N ILE A 299 39.54 -28.18 -1.47
CA ILE A 299 40.87 -27.96 -0.88
C ILE A 299 40.75 -27.12 0.41
N ILE A 300 39.97 -26.04 0.40
CA ILE A 300 39.76 -25.18 1.57
C ILE A 300 39.09 -25.95 2.72
N ILE A 301 38.07 -26.76 2.41
CA ILE A 301 37.41 -27.61 3.42
C ILE A 301 38.39 -28.66 3.97
N GLY A 302 39.18 -29.30 3.10
CA GLY A 302 40.20 -30.27 3.51
C GLY A 302 41.27 -29.67 4.43
N LEU A 303 41.79 -28.49 4.10
CA LEU A 303 42.75 -27.77 4.94
C LEU A 303 42.14 -27.31 6.28
N SER A 304 40.86 -26.95 6.30
CA SER A 304 40.14 -26.57 7.53
C SER A 304 39.88 -27.77 8.45
N LEU A 305 39.71 -28.97 7.89
CA LEU A 305 39.58 -30.20 8.68
C LEU A 305 40.93 -30.69 9.19
N LEU A 306 42.01 -30.50 8.42
CA LEU A 306 43.38 -30.78 8.85
C LEU A 306 43.85 -29.86 9.99
N SER A 307 43.43 -28.59 10.01
CA SER A 307 43.78 -27.70 11.14
C SER A 307 43.08 -28.11 12.44
N LEU A 308 41.88 -28.69 12.37
CA LEU A 308 41.16 -29.25 13.52
C LEU A 308 41.83 -30.53 14.07
N THR A 309 42.40 -31.38 13.21
CA THR A 309 43.11 -32.59 13.67
C THR A 309 44.47 -32.27 14.29
N ILE A 310 45.20 -31.31 13.73
CA ILE A 310 46.50 -30.85 14.26
C ILE A 310 46.32 -30.17 15.62
N THR A 311 45.27 -29.38 15.80
CA THR A 311 44.98 -28.73 17.09
C THR A 311 44.53 -29.74 18.15
N TYR A 312 43.76 -30.76 17.77
CA TYR A 312 43.35 -31.83 18.68
C TYR A 312 44.53 -32.70 19.15
N THR A 313 45.44 -33.09 18.25
CA THR A 313 46.61 -33.91 18.62
C THR A 313 47.60 -33.15 19.49
N LEU A 314 47.81 -31.85 19.23
CA LEU A 314 48.64 -31.00 20.07
C LEU A 314 48.05 -30.83 21.49
N MET A 315 46.72 -30.76 21.61
CA MET A 315 46.01 -30.67 22.89
C MET A 315 46.13 -31.95 23.76
N VAL A 316 46.18 -33.12 23.13
CA VAL A 316 46.35 -34.43 23.81
C VAL A 316 47.79 -34.61 24.33
N ILE A 317 48.80 -34.11 23.60
CA ILE A 317 50.19 -34.17 24.04
C ILE A 317 50.42 -33.26 25.26
N ILE A 318 49.83 -32.05 25.26
CA ILE A 318 49.96 -31.07 26.35
C ILE A 318 49.28 -31.54 27.66
N THR A 319 48.27 -32.41 27.59
CA THR A 319 47.49 -32.86 28.77
C THR A 319 48.11 -34.05 29.52
N THR A 320 49.17 -34.69 29.01
CA THR A 320 49.77 -35.90 29.62
C THR A 320 51.01 -35.65 30.49
N GLN A 321 51.58 -34.44 30.50
CA GLN A 321 52.78 -34.11 31.27
C GLN A 321 52.56 -32.91 32.22
N SER A 322 52.31 -33.20 33.50
CA SER A 322 52.49 -32.35 34.72
C SER A 322 51.24 -31.93 35.54
N PRO A 323 51.39 -31.76 36.88
CA PRO A 323 50.30 -31.70 37.88
C PRO A 323 49.81 -30.28 38.27
N LYS A 324 48.60 -30.21 38.85
CA LYS A 324 47.80 -29.02 39.32
C LYS A 324 48.33 -28.35 40.62
N PRO A 325 47.93 -27.10 41.04
CA PRO A 325 46.69 -26.36 40.68
C PRO A 325 46.75 -24.81 40.43
N THR A 326 45.64 -24.28 39.86
CA THR A 326 45.06 -22.89 39.90
C THR A 326 45.55 -21.83 38.89
N PRO A 327 44.68 -20.88 38.45
CA PRO A 327 43.43 -21.01 37.69
C PRO A 327 43.59 -20.54 36.21
N GLU A 328 42.73 -21.05 35.33
CA GLU A 328 42.72 -20.84 33.88
C GLU A 328 42.56 -19.37 33.43
N PRO A 329 43.31 -18.89 32.41
CA PRO A 329 42.87 -17.77 31.60
C PRO A 329 41.93 -18.28 30.50
N ASN A 330 40.63 -18.04 30.69
CA ASN A 330 39.62 -18.21 29.66
C ASN A 330 39.95 -17.33 28.44
N THR A 331 40.23 -17.94 27.29
CA THR A 331 40.24 -17.27 25.99
C THR A 331 38.80 -17.01 25.51
N GLY A 332 38.04 -16.28 26.31
CA GLY A 332 36.77 -15.68 25.92
C GLY A 332 36.96 -14.17 25.78
N MET A 333 36.40 -13.56 24.73
CA MET A 333 36.36 -12.09 24.63
C MET A 333 35.85 -11.48 25.94
N THR A 334 36.53 -10.45 26.44
CA THR A 334 36.11 -9.74 27.66
C THR A 334 34.75 -9.08 27.47
N GLU A 335 34.07 -8.73 28.58
CA GLU A 335 32.78 -8.04 28.49
C GLU A 335 32.91 -6.71 27.70
N GLU A 336 34.01 -5.97 27.88
CA GLU A 336 34.26 -4.75 27.08
C GLU A 336 34.44 -5.05 25.59
N GLN A 337 35.17 -6.11 25.23
CA GLN A 337 35.38 -6.50 23.83
C GLN A 337 34.05 -6.88 23.15
N LYS A 338 33.18 -7.62 23.83
CA LYS A 338 31.85 -7.99 23.31
C LYS A 338 30.98 -6.75 23.06
N LYS A 339 30.98 -5.80 24.00
CA LYS A 339 30.23 -4.54 23.86
C LYS A 339 30.80 -3.67 22.73
N SER A 340 32.12 -3.59 22.56
CA SER A 340 32.76 -2.86 21.46
C SER A 340 32.33 -3.43 20.09
N VAL A 341 32.37 -4.75 19.93
CA VAL A 341 31.92 -5.44 18.70
C VAL A 341 30.43 -5.17 18.43
N ALA A 342 29.61 -5.07 19.47
CA ALA A 342 28.19 -4.77 19.33
C ALA A 342 27.92 -3.32 18.92
N VAL A 343 28.74 -2.35 19.35
CA VAL A 343 28.65 -0.95 18.91
C VAL A 343 29.01 -0.84 17.43
N GLU A 344 30.06 -1.51 16.97
CA GLU A 344 30.42 -1.55 15.54
C GLU A 344 29.31 -2.20 14.69
N ASN A 345 28.68 -3.25 15.21
CA ASN A 345 27.60 -3.98 14.54
C ASN A 345 26.19 -3.45 14.86
N PHE A 346 26.08 -2.23 15.40
CA PHE A 346 24.81 -1.68 15.91
C PHE A 346 23.70 -1.58 14.86
N LYS A 347 24.05 -1.51 13.58
CA LYS A 347 23.09 -1.53 12.47
C LYS A 347 22.15 -2.75 12.55
N THR A 348 22.68 -3.90 12.92
CA THR A 348 21.90 -5.15 13.08
C THR A 348 20.87 -4.99 14.19
N THR A 349 21.28 -4.49 15.35
CA THR A 349 20.41 -4.20 16.48
C THR A 349 19.34 -3.16 16.13
N SER A 350 19.72 -2.07 15.48
CA SER A 350 18.79 -1.01 15.06
C SER A 350 17.68 -1.56 14.16
N GLN A 351 18.05 -2.33 13.13
CA GLN A 351 17.09 -2.95 12.21
C GLN A 351 16.16 -3.94 12.92
N SER A 352 16.69 -4.74 13.85
CA SER A 352 15.88 -5.66 14.66
C SER A 352 14.87 -4.92 15.52
N ILE A 353 15.27 -3.85 16.22
CA ILE A 353 14.37 -3.04 17.05
C ILE A 353 13.30 -2.36 16.19
N GLN A 354 13.66 -1.77 15.04
CA GLN A 354 12.69 -1.21 14.10
C GLN A 354 11.68 -2.27 13.66
N THR A 355 12.14 -3.49 13.39
CA THR A 355 11.26 -4.59 12.97
C THR A 355 10.32 -5.02 14.09
N ILE A 356 10.81 -5.15 15.33
CA ILE A 356 9.97 -5.41 16.51
C ILE A 356 8.88 -4.34 16.63
N VAL A 357 9.25 -3.07 16.50
CA VAL A 357 8.28 -1.95 16.58
C VAL A 357 7.21 -2.08 15.50
N GLN A 358 7.60 -2.35 14.26
CA GLN A 358 6.65 -2.50 13.14
C GLN A 358 5.77 -3.74 13.28
N GLU A 359 6.30 -4.86 13.75
CA GLU A 359 5.52 -6.08 14.01
C GLU A 359 4.47 -5.84 15.09
N LEU A 360 4.82 -5.16 16.19
CA LEU A 360 3.90 -4.89 17.29
C LEU A 360 2.86 -3.80 16.96
N VAL A 361 3.21 -2.79 16.17
CA VAL A 361 2.25 -1.78 15.69
C VAL A 361 1.20 -2.41 14.76
N ASN A 362 1.59 -3.42 13.98
CA ASN A 362 0.70 -4.10 13.04
C ASN A 362 0.06 -5.38 13.61
N ASP A 363 0.34 -5.73 14.86
CA ASP A 363 -0.25 -6.88 15.54
C ASP A 363 -1.77 -6.68 15.67
N SER A 364 -2.55 -7.71 15.33
CA SER A 364 -4.01 -7.62 15.24
C SER A 364 -4.69 -7.28 16.57
N GLU A 365 -4.08 -7.63 17.70
CA GLU A 365 -4.59 -7.36 19.04
C GLU A 365 -4.18 -5.97 19.53
N LEU A 366 -2.93 -5.57 19.26
CA LEU A 366 -2.39 -4.27 19.68
C LEU A 366 -2.84 -3.12 18.80
N LYS A 367 -2.92 -3.30 17.48
CA LYS A 367 -3.23 -2.23 16.52
C LYS A 367 -4.50 -1.43 16.86
N PRO A 368 -5.66 -2.04 17.16
CA PRO A 368 -6.84 -1.25 17.54
C PRO A 368 -6.61 -0.50 18.87
N LYS A 369 -5.94 -1.12 19.85
CA LYS A 369 -5.67 -0.52 21.17
C LYS A 369 -4.68 0.66 21.09
N LEU A 370 -3.65 0.55 20.25
CA LEU A 370 -2.66 1.61 20.01
C LEU A 370 -3.27 2.82 19.28
N LEU A 371 -4.22 2.58 18.36
CA LEU A 371 -4.92 3.64 17.62
C LEU A 371 -5.98 4.36 18.47
N GLN A 372 -6.61 3.66 19.41
CA GLN A 372 -7.63 4.23 20.32
C GLN A 372 -7.01 4.94 21.54
N ASN A 373 -5.73 4.72 21.85
CA ASN A 373 -5.10 5.35 22.99
C ASN A 373 -4.79 6.83 22.73
N HIS A 374 -5.64 7.71 23.26
CA HIS A 374 -5.48 9.17 23.18
C HIS A 374 -4.84 9.80 24.43
N LYS A 375 -4.53 9.01 25.49
CA LYS A 375 -3.97 9.54 26.75
C LYS A 375 -2.44 9.50 26.78
N LYS A 376 -1.85 10.58 27.29
CA LYS A 376 -0.41 10.85 27.37
C LYS A 376 0.28 9.88 28.36
N PHE A 377 1.40 9.29 27.96
CA PHE A 377 2.30 8.64 28.92
C PHE A 377 2.86 9.69 29.89
N PRO A 378 3.08 9.36 31.17
CA PRO A 378 3.37 10.34 32.23
C PRO A 378 4.66 11.17 32.04
N ASN A 379 5.52 10.86 31.06
CA ASN A 379 6.88 11.40 30.97
C ASN A 379 7.19 12.38 29.81
N LYS A 380 6.21 13.01 29.14
CA LYS A 380 6.43 14.26 28.35
C LYS A 380 5.10 14.91 27.86
N PRO A 381 4.83 16.23 28.05
CA PRO A 381 3.45 16.74 28.01
C PRO A 381 2.91 17.26 26.67
N LYS A 382 3.62 17.16 25.54
CA LYS A 382 3.22 17.84 24.29
C LYS A 382 3.09 16.84 23.12
N GLN A 383 1.84 16.62 22.69
CA GLN A 383 1.34 15.78 21.57
C GLN A 383 1.08 14.27 21.85
N PRO A 384 0.01 13.68 21.27
CA PRO A 384 -0.24 12.24 21.33
C PRO A 384 0.87 11.47 20.59
N HIS A 385 1.41 10.43 21.21
CA HIS A 385 2.48 9.61 20.64
C HIS A 385 1.95 8.76 19.49
N LYS A 386 2.66 8.77 18.34
CA LYS A 386 2.39 7.83 17.24
C LYS A 386 2.50 6.39 17.75
N PRO A 387 1.79 5.40 17.17
CA PRO A 387 1.86 4.00 17.60
C PRO A 387 3.29 3.47 17.75
N GLU A 388 4.20 3.84 16.85
CA GLU A 388 5.61 3.45 16.90
C GLU A 388 6.34 4.00 18.12
N ASP A 389 6.02 5.24 18.53
CA ASP A 389 6.65 5.89 19.67
C ASP A 389 6.13 5.28 20.98
N GLN A 390 4.86 4.85 21.03
CA GLN A 390 4.29 4.11 22.17
C GLN A 390 5.01 2.77 22.39
N VAL A 391 5.26 2.02 21.31
CA VAL A 391 6.02 0.76 21.38
C VAL A 391 7.47 1.02 21.77
N ALA A 392 8.11 2.03 21.18
CA ALA A 392 9.49 2.38 21.48
C ALA A 392 9.68 2.78 22.96
N ILE A 393 8.73 3.50 23.57
CA ILE A 393 8.76 3.82 25.01
C ILE A 393 8.80 2.54 25.85
N VAL A 394 7.95 1.55 25.54
CA VAL A 394 7.91 0.29 26.30
C VAL A 394 9.17 -0.53 26.13
N ILE A 395 9.78 -0.55 24.93
CA ILE A 395 11.08 -1.21 24.72
C ILE A 395 12.14 -0.61 25.64
N LYS A 396 12.20 0.73 25.79
CA LYS A 396 13.16 1.39 26.68
C LYS A 396 12.97 1.03 28.14
N GLU A 397 11.71 0.93 28.58
CA GLU A 397 11.39 0.52 29.95
C GLU A 397 11.79 -0.94 30.22
N ILE A 398 11.58 -1.85 29.25
CA ILE A 398 11.99 -3.26 29.37
C ILE A 398 13.51 -3.39 29.40
N LEU A 399 14.21 -2.58 28.61
CA LEU A 399 15.68 -2.51 28.63
C LEU A 399 16.22 -1.78 29.86
N GLY A 400 15.35 -1.19 30.69
CA GLY A 400 15.74 -0.54 31.95
C GLY A 400 16.41 0.82 31.80
N ASN A 401 16.32 1.47 30.64
CA ASN A 401 16.91 2.79 30.40
C ASN A 401 15.98 3.67 29.55
N THR A 402 15.33 4.66 30.18
CA THR A 402 14.38 5.56 29.52
C THR A 402 15.03 6.63 28.64
N ASP A 403 16.33 6.88 28.82
CA ASP A 403 17.08 7.94 28.13
C ASP A 403 17.63 7.51 26.76
N LEU A 404 17.37 6.26 26.37
CA LEU A 404 17.75 5.71 25.07
C LEU A 404 17.15 6.51 23.89
N GLN A 405 18.00 6.99 23.00
CA GLN A 405 17.61 7.88 21.89
C GLN A 405 17.10 7.08 20.68
N TYR A 406 15.80 6.78 20.67
CA TYR A 406 15.15 6.02 19.60
C TYR A 406 15.09 6.78 18.26
N ALA A 407 14.68 8.05 18.26
CA ALA A 407 14.59 8.84 17.02
C ALA A 407 15.98 9.05 16.38
N GLY A 408 17.00 9.33 17.19
CA GLY A 408 18.37 9.57 16.71
C GLY A 408 19.08 8.30 16.22
N VAL A 409 19.19 7.26 17.06
CA VAL A 409 20.04 6.10 16.76
C VAL A 409 19.29 5.00 16.00
N ILE A 410 17.99 4.85 16.26
CA ILE A 410 17.18 3.79 15.66
C ILE A 410 16.48 4.28 14.38
N LYS A 411 15.77 5.42 14.40
CA LYS A 411 15.07 5.96 13.21
C LYS A 411 15.96 6.81 12.28
N HIS A 412 17.16 7.20 12.71
CA HIS A 412 18.08 8.08 11.98
C HIS A 412 17.47 9.48 11.67
N GLU A 413 16.68 10.03 12.59
CA GLU A 413 15.91 11.27 12.41
C GLU A 413 16.56 12.52 13.06
N SER A 414 17.78 12.45 13.59
CA SER A 414 18.46 13.63 14.21
C SER A 414 19.90 13.85 13.75
N GLU A 415 20.28 15.11 13.55
CA GLU A 415 21.65 15.60 13.30
C GLU A 415 22.45 15.79 14.61
N ASN A 416 22.33 14.87 15.57
CA ASN A 416 22.96 15.04 16.89
C ASN A 416 24.45 14.65 16.86
N SER A 417 25.30 15.41 17.56
CA SER A 417 26.77 15.31 17.54
C SER A 417 27.37 14.13 18.35
N ASN A 418 26.56 13.20 18.87
CA ASN A 418 27.03 12.17 19.80
C ASN A 418 26.45 10.76 19.58
N ILE A 419 26.27 10.37 18.31
CA ILE A 419 25.66 9.10 17.90
C ILE A 419 26.37 7.89 18.54
N GLU A 420 27.69 7.90 18.66
CA GLU A 420 28.46 6.76 19.17
C GLU A 420 28.16 6.48 20.65
N LYS A 421 28.11 7.51 21.50
CA LYS A 421 27.75 7.37 22.92
C LYS A 421 26.31 6.90 23.11
N ASP A 422 25.40 7.30 22.22
CA ASP A 422 24.02 6.83 22.32
C ASP A 422 23.89 5.37 21.84
N LYS A 423 24.71 4.89 20.88
CA LYS A 423 24.82 3.46 20.56
C LYS A 423 25.34 2.65 21.74
N GLU A 424 26.38 3.13 22.43
CA GLU A 424 26.94 2.49 23.63
C GLU A 424 25.86 2.25 24.69
N LYS A 425 25.06 3.27 25.02
CA LYS A 425 23.94 3.14 25.97
C LYS A 425 22.94 2.06 25.57
N TRP A 426 22.62 1.96 24.27
CA TRP A 426 21.74 0.91 23.77
C TRP A 426 22.38 -0.48 23.93
N VAL A 427 23.65 -0.63 23.57
CA VAL A 427 24.39 -1.90 23.70
C VAL A 427 24.46 -2.33 25.16
N GLU A 428 24.74 -1.43 26.09
CA GLU A 428 24.77 -1.72 27.53
C GLU A 428 23.42 -2.20 28.05
N ALA A 429 22.34 -1.51 27.68
CA ALA A 429 20.99 -1.87 28.10
C ALA A 429 20.56 -3.25 27.56
N ILE A 430 20.91 -3.55 26.31
CA ILE A 430 20.63 -4.85 25.68
C ILE A 430 21.46 -5.96 26.32
N TYR A 431 22.74 -5.70 26.58
CA TYR A 431 23.63 -6.65 27.24
C TYR A 431 23.12 -7.00 28.64
N ALA A 432 22.71 -5.99 29.41
CA ALA A 432 22.11 -6.17 30.74
C ALA A 432 20.81 -6.98 30.67
N TYR A 433 19.95 -6.69 29.70
CA TYR A 433 18.72 -7.44 29.45
C TYR A 433 19.00 -8.91 29.12
N GLN A 434 19.95 -9.20 28.23
CA GLN A 434 20.36 -10.58 27.87
C GLN A 434 20.89 -11.35 29.10
N LYS A 435 21.76 -10.71 29.90
CA LYS A 435 22.32 -11.30 31.13
C LYS A 435 21.23 -11.60 32.15
N ASN A 436 20.30 -10.67 32.38
CA ASN A 436 19.18 -10.84 33.30
C ASN A 436 18.25 -11.97 32.84
N LYS A 437 17.98 -12.07 31.53
CA LYS A 437 17.14 -13.13 30.97
C LYS A 437 17.74 -14.52 31.14
N ASN A 438 19.06 -14.68 30.95
CA ASN A 438 19.74 -15.95 31.20
C ASN A 438 19.64 -16.35 32.68
N GLN A 439 19.83 -15.40 33.60
CA GLN A 439 19.71 -15.64 35.04
C GLN A 439 18.29 -16.06 35.46
N LYS A 440 17.24 -15.46 34.90
CA LYS A 440 15.85 -15.74 35.28
C LYS A 440 15.26 -17.00 34.64
N LEU A 441 15.72 -17.40 33.45
CA LEU A 441 15.10 -18.45 32.65
C LEU A 441 15.94 -19.72 32.51
N ASN A 442 17.16 -19.75 33.06
CA ASN A 442 18.13 -20.85 32.90
C ASN A 442 18.33 -21.23 31.41
N LYS A 443 18.45 -20.21 30.55
CA LYS A 443 18.56 -20.32 29.08
C LYS A 443 19.92 -19.81 28.59
N GLU A 444 20.36 -20.32 27.45
CA GLU A 444 21.59 -19.91 26.76
C GLU A 444 21.34 -18.80 25.72
N LEU A 445 20.87 -17.61 26.13
CA LEU A 445 20.96 -16.47 25.20
C LEU A 445 22.41 -16.08 25.02
N LYS A 446 22.79 -15.76 23.78
CA LYS A 446 24.07 -15.13 23.51
C LYS A 446 24.07 -13.74 24.15
N VAL A 447 24.96 -13.54 25.13
CA VAL A 447 25.15 -12.27 25.84
C VAL A 447 26.28 -11.50 25.17
N ASP A 448 25.93 -10.77 24.12
CA ASP A 448 26.87 -10.02 23.29
C ASP A 448 26.44 -8.57 23.04
N GLY A 449 25.28 -8.14 23.52
CA GLY A 449 24.74 -6.78 23.29
C GLY A 449 24.12 -6.59 21.90
N ILE A 450 24.00 -7.65 21.10
CA ILE A 450 23.46 -7.61 19.73
C ILE A 450 22.08 -8.26 19.69
N ILE A 451 21.14 -7.62 18.99
CA ILE A 451 19.83 -8.23 18.67
C ILE A 451 19.86 -8.69 17.23
N HIS A 452 20.06 -9.99 17.01
CA HIS A 452 19.94 -10.61 15.69
C HIS A 452 18.46 -10.86 15.35
N TYR A 453 18.05 -10.52 14.13
CA TYR A 453 16.71 -10.81 13.63
C TYR A 453 16.57 -12.32 13.37
N LEU A 454 15.99 -13.03 14.34
CA LEU A 454 15.81 -14.48 14.35
C LEU A 454 14.36 -14.83 14.69
N PRO A 455 13.40 -14.48 13.82
CA PRO A 455 11.98 -14.66 14.10
C PRO A 455 11.65 -16.15 14.25
N GLY A 456 10.81 -16.48 15.23
CA GLY A 456 10.39 -17.85 15.51
C GLY A 456 11.43 -18.70 16.27
N GLN A 457 12.65 -18.19 16.50
CA GLN A 457 13.60 -18.84 17.41
C GLN A 457 13.31 -18.42 18.84
N SER A 458 12.62 -19.30 19.59
CA SER A 458 12.14 -19.07 20.95
C SER A 458 13.22 -18.77 21.99
N ASN A 459 14.49 -19.02 21.67
CA ASN A 459 15.67 -18.72 22.48
C ASN A 459 16.53 -17.60 21.87
N SER A 460 15.91 -16.62 21.20
CA SER A 460 16.61 -15.44 20.68
C SER A 460 16.26 -14.19 21.49
N THR A 461 17.21 -13.26 21.60
CA THR A 461 16.98 -11.93 22.20
C THR A 461 15.84 -11.20 21.49
N TYR A 462 15.70 -11.38 20.18
CA TYR A 462 14.63 -10.80 19.36
C TYR A 462 13.25 -11.24 19.81
N GLU A 463 12.99 -12.55 19.88
CA GLU A 463 11.67 -13.08 20.27
C GLU A 463 11.34 -12.77 21.73
N HIS A 464 12.35 -12.82 22.62
CA HIS A 464 12.15 -12.46 24.01
C HIS A 464 11.78 -10.99 24.17
N LEU A 465 12.53 -10.07 23.56
CA LEU A 465 12.25 -8.64 23.65
C LEU A 465 10.89 -8.29 23.03
N LYS A 466 10.55 -8.89 21.88
CA LYS A 466 9.25 -8.71 21.22
C LYS A 466 8.09 -9.17 22.12
N ASN A 467 8.18 -10.38 22.67
CA ASN A 467 7.13 -10.93 23.51
C ASN A 467 6.98 -10.16 24.83
N ASP A 468 8.08 -9.82 25.49
CA ASP A 468 8.05 -8.98 26.69
C ASP A 468 7.39 -7.62 26.40
N THR A 469 7.73 -7.01 25.26
CA THR A 469 7.17 -5.72 24.82
C THR A 469 5.68 -5.84 24.56
N LYS A 470 5.24 -6.90 23.85
CA LYS A 470 3.81 -7.17 23.61
C LYS A 470 3.05 -7.32 24.92
N GLN A 471 3.53 -8.16 25.84
CA GLN A 471 2.86 -8.42 27.11
C GLN A 471 2.78 -7.16 27.98
N HIS A 472 3.86 -6.38 28.03
CA HIS A 472 3.88 -5.13 28.78
C HIS A 472 2.95 -4.07 28.17
N LEU A 473 2.87 -3.98 26.83
CA LEU A 473 1.93 -3.11 26.13
C LEU A 473 0.48 -3.48 26.41
N ILE A 474 0.12 -4.76 26.29
CA ILE A 474 -1.24 -5.25 26.57
C ILE A 474 -1.63 -4.88 28.00
N LYS A 475 -0.78 -5.20 28.99
CA LYS A 475 -1.03 -4.89 30.40
C LYS A 475 -1.22 -3.39 30.63
N LYS A 476 -0.43 -2.53 29.99
CA LYS A 476 -0.55 -1.07 30.11
C LYS A 476 -1.84 -0.54 29.48
N LEU A 477 -2.17 -0.98 28.28
CA LEU A 477 -3.35 -0.53 27.55
C LEU A 477 -4.65 -1.00 28.21
N ASP A 478 -4.66 -2.22 28.78
CA ASP A 478 -5.82 -2.78 29.48
C ASP A 478 -6.05 -2.18 30.87
N ASN A 479 -4.98 -1.74 31.55
CA ASN A 479 -5.11 -1.01 32.80
C ASN A 479 -5.55 0.46 32.60
N GLN A 480 -5.41 0.99 31.38
CA GLN A 480 -5.82 2.35 31.02
C GLN A 480 -7.29 2.44 30.58
N THR A 481 -7.91 1.34 30.14
CA THR A 481 -9.34 1.26 29.80
C THR A 481 -10.25 1.00 31.02
N LYS A 482 -9.68 0.64 32.17
CA LYS A 482 -10.40 0.43 33.45
C LYS A 482 -10.47 1.67 34.36
N LYS A 483 -9.93 2.81 33.93
CA LYS A 483 -9.98 4.12 34.61
C LYS A 483 -10.52 5.19 33.67
#